data_AF-A0A2V3VLW2-F1
#
_entry.id   AF-A0A2V3VLW2-F1
#
_cell.length_a   1.000
_cell.length_b   1.000
_cell.length_c   1.000
_cell.angle_alpha   90.00
_cell.angle_beta   90.00
_cell.angle_gamma   90.00
#
_symmetry.space_group_name_H-M   'P 1'
#
loop_
_entity.id
_entity.type
_entity.pdbx_description
1 polymer ?
#
loop_
_entity_poly.entity_id
_entity_poly.type
_entity_poly.pdbx_seq_one_letter_code
_entity_poly.pdbx_strand_id
1 'polypeptide(L)'
;MKIMSKISKIIISLVLIFTITLLPISAEEKDVIREDIVGKIEDIITWKKSTYRLGMDEPLLNQRFLENAGDTTGDWYLIGMGRIGYEDEYDRYLAVIQDKVVKRYREKNKLSDSKATEWHRISLAILAAGGDPTTVGEKNGTPIHLIADGTYDRGKTRSLGTQGINGWIWGLITLDSLRYIVPEDAYDTRNTMIEEILKNQLQDGGFSLNSSLTDPDITAMAIQALAPYYNSEETYSYKQKARDEQVTKAVREVVDEALEILSEIQLEDGDFESWERPNAESTAQVIVALTTLGIDPLTDERFIKNGNTLLDGIVKYQRPDGGFIHSEMYDPENPTSLPEESNSMASEQVLYALVSMYRFYEGYRTLYDFREEMSPELTNKIKTVKESIETIPDVVDETDKALIEKVFRAYLDVPIEERSYIVNYQHLANAMKDLGIPNTSEPLSESMGIHSGGTGSTMSLINNQKAKTDTLFSEEDIKKVTILPDEITTEYYVEVISLIDKLQHAPNQKDYEHLLKDLQVKKEKMEKIEMEIESINNDILQHVYPFQEVSLKDKKLVEQIIERYHVLSPYDQNKVQSYEDVEKAETKIHSMIRARIMTVLICLVVMIMSALLIVRYKKRKQEKKIRKMMDERY
;
A
#
# COMPACT_ATOMS: atom_id res chain seq x y z
N MET A 1 -17.95 79.57 4.00
CA MET A 1 -17.01 78.75 3.21
C MET A 1 -16.33 77.81 4.18
N LYS A 2 -16.86 76.62 4.51
CA LYS A 2 -17.28 75.49 3.64
C LYS A 2 -16.15 75.13 2.67
N ILE A 3 -15.62 73.91 2.83
CA ILE A 3 -14.42 73.30 2.22
C ILE A 3 -13.20 73.40 3.15
N MET A 4 -13.17 72.55 4.19
CA MET A 4 -11.94 72.02 4.83
C MET A 4 -12.19 71.00 5.97
N SER A 5 -13.40 70.43 6.12
CA SER A 5 -13.70 69.47 7.20
C SER A 5 -14.33 68.14 6.75
N LYS A 6 -13.97 67.64 5.55
CA LYS A 6 -14.59 66.42 5.00
C LYS A 6 -13.63 65.35 4.44
N ILE A 7 -12.37 65.33 4.90
CA ILE A 7 -11.38 64.31 4.45
C ILE A 7 -10.85 63.42 5.61
N SER A 8 -11.20 63.65 6.87
CA SER A 8 -10.62 62.90 8.00
C SER A 8 -11.57 61.89 8.67
N LYS A 9 -12.63 61.42 7.99
CA LYS A 9 -13.58 60.42 8.54
C LYS A 9 -14.00 59.31 7.55
N ILE A 10 -13.14 58.94 6.60
CA ILE A 10 -13.36 57.81 5.67
C ILE A 10 -12.12 56.86 5.64
N ILE A 11 -11.40 56.70 6.75
CA ILE A 11 -10.35 55.67 6.89
C ILE A 11 -10.44 54.99 8.28
N ILE A 12 -11.65 54.87 8.83
CA ILE A 12 -11.92 54.08 10.04
C ILE A 12 -13.29 53.42 9.86
N SER A 13 -13.36 52.43 8.98
CA SER A 13 -14.41 51.40 8.94
C SER A 13 -14.03 50.38 7.88
N LEU A 14 -14.02 49.11 8.28
CA LEU A 14 -13.77 47.90 7.48
C LEU A 14 -12.31 47.44 7.37
N VAL A 15 -11.53 47.58 8.44
CA VAL A 15 -10.71 46.45 8.91
C VAL A 15 -11.54 45.81 10.02
N LEU A 16 -12.56 45.05 9.62
CA LEU A 16 -13.17 44.09 10.52
C LEU A 16 -12.18 42.92 10.51
N ILE A 17 -11.32 42.89 11.52
CA ILE A 17 -10.61 41.67 11.88
C ILE A 17 -11.72 40.68 12.18
N PHE A 18 -12.01 39.80 11.22
CA PHE A 18 -12.75 38.58 11.48
C PHE A 18 -11.80 37.73 12.32
N THR A 19 -11.74 38.00 13.62
CA THR A 19 -11.39 36.94 14.56
C THR A 19 -12.60 36.02 14.54
N ILE A 20 -12.64 35.10 13.58
CA ILE A 20 -13.41 33.87 13.75
C ILE A 20 -12.74 33.22 14.95
N THR A 21 -13.28 33.46 16.14
CA THR A 21 -13.05 32.52 17.24
C THR A 21 -13.61 31.21 16.72
N LEU A 22 -12.73 30.29 16.29
CA LEU A 22 -13.11 28.91 16.04
C LEU A 22 -13.81 28.43 17.31
N LEU A 23 -15.14 28.43 17.27
CA LEU A 23 -15.92 27.85 18.35
C LEU A 23 -15.67 26.35 18.26
N PRO A 24 -15.33 25.69 19.38
CA PRO A 24 -15.15 24.24 19.37
C PRO A 24 -16.43 23.57 18.86
N ILE A 25 -16.29 22.62 17.94
CA ILE A 25 -17.41 21.80 17.45
C ILE A 25 -18.20 21.26 18.64
N SER A 26 -19.52 21.45 18.61
CA SER A 26 -20.40 20.98 19.68
C SER A 26 -20.39 19.45 19.79
N ALA A 27 -20.69 18.89 20.96
CA ALA A 27 -20.73 17.42 21.12
C ALA A 27 -21.74 16.76 20.16
N GLU A 28 -22.89 17.40 19.93
CA GLU A 28 -23.93 16.93 19.00
C GLU A 28 -23.45 16.91 17.55
N GLU A 29 -22.65 17.89 17.14
CA GLU A 29 -22.08 17.98 15.79
C GLU A 29 -20.96 16.97 15.57
N LYS A 30 -20.16 16.67 16.61
CA LYS A 30 -19.19 15.56 16.58
C LYS A 30 -19.87 14.20 16.42
N ASP A 31 -21.00 13.99 17.08
CA ASP A 31 -21.76 12.74 16.96
C ASP A 31 -22.33 12.54 15.55
N VAL A 32 -22.84 13.61 14.92
CA VAL A 32 -23.31 13.54 13.52
C VAL A 32 -22.16 13.21 12.55
N ILE A 33 -21.00 13.86 12.70
CA ILE A 33 -19.81 13.58 11.88
C ILE A 33 -19.37 12.13 12.07
N ARG A 34 -19.35 11.65 13.31
CA ARG A 34 -19.00 10.26 13.65
C ARG A 34 -19.94 9.26 12.98
N GLU A 35 -21.25 9.47 13.09
CA GLU A 35 -22.25 8.58 12.48
C GLU A 35 -22.12 8.56 10.94
N ASP A 36 -21.88 9.71 10.30
CA ASP A 36 -21.66 9.79 8.86
C ASP A 36 -20.38 9.05 8.43
N ILE A 37 -19.27 9.22 9.15
CA ILE A 37 -18.01 8.50 8.89
C ILE A 37 -18.22 6.98 8.99
N VAL A 38 -18.89 6.50 10.05
CA VAL A 38 -19.17 5.07 10.23
C VAL A 38 -20.08 4.55 9.11
N GLY A 39 -21.11 5.31 8.73
CA GLY A 39 -21.97 4.96 7.60
C GLY A 39 -21.18 4.75 6.29
N LYS A 40 -20.27 5.66 5.96
CA LYS A 40 -19.42 5.54 4.76
C LYS A 40 -18.44 4.37 4.83
N ILE A 41 -17.90 4.07 6.02
CA ILE A 41 -17.07 2.87 6.23
C ILE A 41 -17.88 1.61 5.92
N GLU A 42 -19.11 1.50 6.42
CA GLU A 42 -20.00 0.36 6.14
C GLU A 42 -20.37 0.26 4.66
N ASP A 43 -20.63 1.40 4.00
CA ASP A 43 -20.91 1.45 2.56
C ASP A 43 -19.75 0.89 1.73
N ILE A 44 -18.51 1.29 2.03
CA ILE A 44 -17.30 0.79 1.33
C ILE A 44 -17.12 -0.71 1.55
N ILE A 45 -17.28 -1.19 2.79
CA ILE A 45 -17.13 -2.62 3.10
C ILE A 45 -18.24 -3.44 2.43
N THR A 46 -19.48 -2.95 2.45
CA THR A 46 -20.62 -3.56 1.78
C THR A 46 -20.41 -3.62 0.27
N TRP A 47 -19.93 -2.53 -0.33
CA TRP A 47 -19.54 -2.48 -1.73
C TRP A 47 -18.50 -3.56 -2.04
N LYS A 48 -17.41 -3.62 -1.27
CA LYS A 48 -16.34 -4.61 -1.49
C LYS A 48 -16.85 -6.05 -1.34
N LYS A 49 -17.70 -6.34 -0.35
CA LYS A 49 -18.40 -7.63 -0.21
C LYS A 49 -19.23 -7.96 -1.46
N SER A 50 -19.94 -6.99 -2.02
CA SER A 50 -20.73 -7.17 -3.24
C SER A 50 -19.89 -7.53 -4.47
N THR A 51 -18.66 -7.00 -4.58
CA THR A 51 -17.74 -7.36 -5.69
C THR A 51 -17.37 -8.84 -5.69
N TYR A 52 -17.44 -9.49 -4.51
CA TYR A 52 -17.25 -10.93 -4.36
C TYR A 52 -18.56 -11.73 -4.33
N ARG A 53 -19.71 -11.07 -4.47
CA ARG A 53 -21.08 -11.64 -4.38
C ARG A 53 -21.39 -12.23 -3.00
N LEU A 54 -20.93 -11.58 -1.95
CA LEU A 54 -21.17 -11.96 -0.55
C LEU A 54 -22.40 -11.25 -0.01
N GLY A 55 -23.13 -11.93 0.88
CA GLY A 55 -24.13 -11.33 1.75
C GLY A 55 -23.51 -10.46 2.85
N MET A 56 -24.34 -9.68 3.54
CA MET A 56 -23.86 -8.74 4.57
C MET A 56 -23.22 -9.44 5.77
N ASP A 57 -23.78 -10.60 6.16
CA ASP A 57 -23.29 -11.41 7.29
C ASP A 57 -22.10 -12.32 6.92
N GLU A 58 -21.72 -12.38 5.63
CA GLU A 58 -20.57 -13.17 5.20
C GLU A 58 -19.25 -12.39 5.41
N PRO A 59 -18.17 -13.05 5.87
CA PRO A 59 -16.89 -12.40 6.09
C PRO A 59 -16.27 -11.94 4.78
N LEU A 60 -15.71 -10.71 4.77
CA LEU A 60 -15.00 -10.19 3.62
C LEU A 60 -13.65 -10.90 3.44
N LEU A 61 -12.98 -11.31 4.53
CA LEU A 61 -11.73 -12.08 4.50
C LEU A 61 -11.99 -13.56 4.13
N ASN A 62 -12.63 -13.75 2.98
CA ASN A 62 -12.95 -15.06 2.40
C ASN A 62 -11.83 -15.59 1.50
N GLN A 63 -12.07 -16.75 0.88
CA GLN A 63 -11.13 -17.38 -0.07
C GLN A 63 -10.65 -16.43 -1.18
N ARG A 64 -11.55 -15.74 -1.89
CA ARG A 64 -11.20 -14.85 -3.02
C ARG A 64 -10.41 -13.63 -2.57
N PHE A 65 -10.71 -13.09 -1.40
CA PHE A 65 -9.95 -11.96 -0.85
C PHE A 65 -8.55 -12.41 -0.44
N LEU A 66 -8.45 -13.50 0.33
CA LEU A 66 -7.19 -14.00 0.89
C LEU A 66 -6.25 -14.63 -0.14
N GLU A 67 -6.76 -15.01 -1.32
CA GLU A 67 -5.93 -15.30 -2.50
C GLU A 67 -4.98 -14.15 -2.85
N ASN A 68 -5.33 -12.91 -2.52
CA ASN A 68 -4.51 -11.70 -2.71
C ASN A 68 -3.82 -11.22 -1.42
N ALA A 69 -3.84 -12.01 -0.33
CA ALA A 69 -3.10 -11.65 0.89
C ALA A 69 -1.60 -11.44 0.58
N GLY A 70 -1.05 -10.30 0.98
CA GLY A 70 0.32 -9.90 0.67
C GLY A 70 0.48 -9.15 -0.65
N ASP A 71 -0.61 -8.93 -1.40
CA ASP A 71 -0.65 -8.15 -2.63
C ASP A 71 -1.31 -6.77 -2.42
N THR A 72 -1.08 -5.85 -3.36
CA THR A 72 -1.53 -4.46 -3.24
C THR A 72 -3.04 -4.31 -3.15
N THR A 73 -3.79 -5.25 -3.71
CA THR A 73 -5.26 -5.19 -3.91
C THR A 73 -6.08 -5.63 -2.68
N GLY A 74 -5.42 -6.07 -1.61
CA GLY A 74 -6.08 -6.58 -0.39
C GLY A 74 -5.56 -5.98 0.91
N ASP A 75 -4.25 -5.74 1.02
CA ASP A 75 -3.64 -5.39 2.31
C ASP A 75 -4.09 -4.01 2.85
N TRP A 76 -4.41 -3.03 1.99
CA TRP A 76 -4.86 -1.71 2.43
C TRP A 76 -6.28 -1.72 3.00
N TYR A 77 -7.18 -2.54 2.45
CA TYR A 77 -8.49 -2.81 3.04
C TYR A 77 -8.34 -3.31 4.48
N LEU A 78 -7.44 -4.27 4.67
CA LEU A 78 -7.19 -4.89 5.96
C LEU A 78 -6.65 -3.89 6.98
N ILE A 79 -5.81 -2.94 6.56
CA ILE A 79 -5.33 -1.86 7.44
C ILE A 79 -6.51 -1.02 7.92
N GLY A 80 -7.40 -0.56 7.03
CA GLY A 80 -8.59 0.19 7.43
C GLY A 80 -9.50 -0.62 8.37
N MET A 81 -9.86 -1.85 7.98
CA MET A 81 -10.73 -2.74 8.75
C MET A 81 -10.16 -3.07 10.14
N GLY A 82 -8.89 -3.45 10.21
CA GLY A 82 -8.23 -3.79 11.48
C GLY A 82 -8.12 -2.59 12.41
N ARG A 83 -7.89 -1.38 11.87
CA ARG A 83 -7.72 -0.15 12.66
C ARG A 83 -9.01 0.46 13.20
N ILE A 84 -10.16 0.14 12.60
CA ILE A 84 -11.49 0.40 13.20
C ILE A 84 -11.97 -0.79 14.04
N GLY A 85 -11.30 -1.95 13.92
CA GLY A 85 -11.65 -3.21 14.55
C GLY A 85 -13.00 -3.75 14.04
N TYR A 86 -13.18 -3.71 12.72
CA TYR A 86 -14.30 -4.35 12.04
C TYR A 86 -14.21 -5.86 12.25
N GLU A 87 -15.31 -6.54 12.60
CA GLU A 87 -15.30 -7.98 12.87
C GLU A 87 -15.20 -8.78 11.56
N ASP A 88 -14.16 -9.61 11.43
CA ASP A 88 -13.92 -10.48 10.27
C ASP A 88 -12.89 -11.58 10.61
N GLU A 89 -12.50 -12.39 9.63
CA GLU A 89 -11.67 -13.60 9.80
C GLU A 89 -10.15 -13.32 9.79
N TYR A 90 -9.65 -12.49 10.71
CA TYR A 90 -8.23 -12.07 10.75
C TYR A 90 -7.24 -13.22 10.94
N ASP A 91 -7.59 -14.25 11.73
CA ASP A 91 -6.73 -15.42 11.93
C ASP A 91 -6.51 -16.18 10.61
N ARG A 92 -7.52 -16.20 9.71
CA ARG A 92 -7.37 -16.77 8.38
C ARG A 92 -6.41 -15.97 7.52
N TYR A 93 -6.46 -14.63 7.61
CA TYR A 93 -5.48 -13.77 6.94
C TYR A 93 -4.07 -14.07 7.43
N LEU A 94 -3.86 -14.11 8.76
CA LEU A 94 -2.56 -14.38 9.38
C LEU A 94 -1.99 -15.73 8.94
N ALA A 95 -2.81 -16.79 8.92
CA ALA A 95 -2.40 -18.11 8.43
C ALA A 95 -1.93 -18.08 6.97
N VAL A 96 -2.68 -17.42 6.08
CA VAL A 96 -2.37 -17.37 4.65
C VAL A 96 -1.16 -16.50 4.37
N ILE A 97 -1.04 -15.32 4.98
CA ILE A 97 0.10 -14.43 4.77
C ILE A 97 1.39 -15.04 5.31
N GLN A 98 1.33 -15.72 6.45
CA GLN A 98 2.46 -16.48 7.00
C GLN A 98 2.97 -17.52 5.99
N ASP A 99 2.08 -18.35 5.42
CA ASP A 99 2.51 -19.38 4.48
C ASP A 99 3.12 -18.78 3.20
N LYS A 100 2.49 -17.72 2.67
CA LYS A 100 3.00 -17.00 1.50
C LYS A 100 4.36 -16.36 1.75
N VAL A 101 4.55 -15.69 2.89
CA VAL A 101 5.84 -15.08 3.26
C VAL A 101 6.91 -16.15 3.43
N VAL A 102 6.63 -17.25 4.13
CA VAL A 102 7.57 -18.36 4.33
C VAL A 102 8.00 -18.96 2.98
N LYS A 103 7.06 -19.17 2.05
CA LYS A 103 7.37 -19.65 0.69
C LYS A 103 8.30 -18.69 -0.04
N ARG A 104 7.93 -17.42 -0.13
CA ARG A 104 8.72 -16.38 -0.83
C ARG A 104 10.10 -16.20 -0.20
N TYR A 105 10.22 -16.31 1.12
CA TYR A 105 11.50 -16.27 1.82
C TYR A 105 12.45 -17.42 1.45
N ARG A 106 11.98 -18.51 0.83
CA ARG A 106 12.86 -19.58 0.30
C ARG A 106 13.58 -19.14 -0.99
N GLU A 107 13.01 -18.19 -1.72
CA GLU A 107 13.59 -17.63 -2.94
C GLU A 107 14.78 -16.70 -2.63
N LYS A 108 15.57 -16.40 -3.67
CA LYS A 108 16.78 -15.57 -3.54
C LYS A 108 16.47 -14.16 -3.04
N ASN A 109 15.41 -13.54 -3.54
CA ASN A 109 15.08 -12.15 -3.27
C ASN A 109 14.11 -11.98 -2.09
N LYS A 110 13.65 -13.09 -1.49
CA LYS A 110 12.58 -13.13 -0.49
C LYS A 110 11.28 -12.53 -1.09
N LEU A 111 10.98 -11.28 -0.77
CA LEU A 111 9.92 -10.51 -1.42
C LEU A 111 10.50 -9.80 -2.66
N SER A 112 10.24 -8.52 -2.87
CA SER A 112 10.73 -7.78 -4.03
C SER A 112 12.18 -7.32 -3.90
N ASP A 113 13.00 -7.60 -4.91
CA ASP A 113 14.37 -7.06 -4.98
C ASP A 113 14.41 -5.52 -5.06
N SER A 114 13.37 -4.87 -5.61
CA SER A 114 13.35 -3.40 -5.82
C SER A 114 12.32 -2.63 -4.98
N LYS A 115 11.27 -3.29 -4.48
CA LYS A 115 10.16 -2.63 -3.76
C LYS A 115 10.22 -2.95 -2.26
N ALA A 116 10.94 -2.15 -1.48
CA ALA A 116 10.95 -2.26 -0.02
C ALA A 116 9.53 -2.08 0.58
N THR A 117 8.68 -1.30 -0.08
CA THR A 117 7.28 -1.08 0.28
C THR A 117 6.44 -2.36 0.39
N GLU A 118 6.87 -3.46 -0.24
CA GLU A 118 6.21 -4.75 -0.06
C GLU A 118 6.38 -5.30 1.37
N TRP A 119 7.58 -5.18 1.97
CA TRP A 119 7.77 -5.53 3.38
C TRP A 119 6.96 -4.62 4.29
N HIS A 120 6.93 -3.33 3.98
CA HIS A 120 6.21 -2.32 4.76
C HIS A 120 4.71 -2.62 4.80
N ARG A 121 4.09 -2.77 3.62
CA ARG A 121 2.65 -3.05 3.49
C ARG A 121 2.27 -4.35 4.21
N ILE A 122 3.01 -5.43 3.98
CA ILE A 122 2.74 -6.73 4.62
C ILE A 122 2.87 -6.60 6.15
N SER A 123 3.89 -5.90 6.64
CA SER A 123 4.09 -5.70 8.08
C SER A 123 2.93 -4.95 8.73
N LEU A 124 2.48 -3.84 8.10
CA LEU A 124 1.34 -3.05 8.59
C LEU A 124 0.03 -3.84 8.53
N ALA A 125 -0.18 -4.64 7.49
CA ALA A 125 -1.35 -5.49 7.35
C ALA A 125 -1.37 -6.63 8.39
N ILE A 126 -0.21 -7.24 8.69
CA ILE A 126 -0.06 -8.21 9.78
C ILE A 126 -0.40 -7.57 11.13
N LEU A 127 0.13 -6.38 11.41
CA LEU A 127 -0.21 -5.64 12.62
C LEU A 127 -1.70 -5.31 12.70
N ALA A 128 -2.33 -4.92 11.59
CA ALA A 128 -3.77 -4.65 11.52
C ALA A 128 -4.63 -5.87 11.82
N ALA A 129 -4.17 -7.05 11.42
CA ALA A 129 -4.79 -8.33 11.75
C ALA A 129 -4.45 -8.83 13.16
N GLY A 130 -3.62 -8.11 13.93
CA GLY A 130 -3.22 -8.51 15.28
C GLY A 130 -2.09 -9.54 15.35
N GLY A 131 -1.36 -9.74 14.25
CA GLY A 131 -0.17 -10.58 14.20
C GLY A 131 1.13 -9.82 14.47
N ASP A 132 2.25 -10.54 14.57
CA ASP A 132 3.59 -10.02 14.84
C ASP A 132 4.49 -10.10 13.59
N PRO A 133 4.85 -8.97 12.94
CA PRO A 133 5.68 -8.96 11.75
C PRO A 133 7.16 -9.29 12.03
N THR A 134 7.55 -9.48 13.30
CA THR A 134 8.92 -9.88 13.67
C THR A 134 9.10 -11.40 13.77
N THR A 135 7.99 -12.16 13.78
CA THR A 135 7.97 -13.62 13.97
C THR A 135 6.98 -14.32 13.04
N VAL A 136 6.76 -13.80 11.82
CA VAL A 136 5.74 -14.28 10.84
C VAL A 136 5.89 -15.76 10.47
N GLY A 137 7.07 -16.32 10.63
CA GLY A 137 7.37 -17.72 10.38
C GLY A 137 8.85 -17.98 10.59
N GLU A 138 9.37 -19.10 10.07
CA GLU A 138 10.79 -19.41 10.17
C GLU A 138 11.39 -19.88 8.84
N LYS A 139 12.68 -19.58 8.66
CA LYS A 139 13.52 -20.15 7.61
C LYS A 139 14.76 -20.76 8.25
N ASN A 140 14.93 -22.07 8.14
CA ASN A 140 16.06 -22.82 8.70
C ASN A 140 16.27 -22.55 10.21
N GLY A 141 15.18 -22.52 10.99
CA GLY A 141 15.19 -22.26 12.43
C GLY A 141 15.49 -20.81 12.83
N THR A 142 15.51 -19.87 11.87
CA THR A 142 15.61 -18.43 12.12
C THR A 142 14.25 -17.77 11.86
N PRO A 143 13.70 -16.99 12.81
CA PRO A 143 12.46 -16.25 12.58
C PRO A 143 12.55 -15.29 11.39
N ILE A 144 11.48 -15.19 10.62
CA ILE A 144 11.33 -14.20 9.56
C ILE A 144 10.89 -12.87 10.19
N HIS A 145 11.80 -11.91 10.18
CA HIS A 145 11.62 -10.60 10.81
C HIS A 145 11.45 -9.51 9.74
N LEU A 146 10.19 -9.25 9.33
CA LEU A 146 9.87 -8.33 8.24
C LEU A 146 10.28 -6.88 8.53
N ILE A 147 10.17 -6.45 9.80
CA ILE A 147 10.57 -5.11 10.22
C ILE A 147 12.07 -4.89 9.96
N ALA A 148 12.95 -5.78 10.43
CA ALA A 148 14.38 -5.70 10.19
C ALA A 148 14.68 -5.71 8.69
N ASP A 149 14.25 -6.77 8.00
CA ASP A 149 14.55 -7.02 6.60
C ASP A 149 14.05 -5.91 5.66
N GLY A 150 12.91 -5.30 5.99
CA GLY A 150 12.24 -4.26 5.20
C GLY A 150 12.71 -2.85 5.51
N THR A 151 13.15 -2.58 6.75
CA THR A 151 13.47 -1.22 7.24
C THR A 151 14.98 -1.07 7.51
N TYR A 152 15.41 -1.13 8.77
CA TYR A 152 16.76 -0.79 9.22
C TYR A 152 17.87 -1.71 8.72
N ASP A 153 17.55 -2.93 8.28
CA ASP A 153 18.51 -3.88 7.70
C ASP A 153 18.33 -4.07 6.19
N ARG A 154 17.39 -3.36 5.56
CA ARG A 154 17.18 -3.47 4.12
C ARG A 154 18.46 -3.15 3.36
N GLY A 155 19.16 -2.10 3.77
CA GLY A 155 20.44 -1.65 3.22
C GLY A 155 21.57 -2.70 3.21
N LYS A 156 21.49 -3.75 4.06
CA LYS A 156 22.43 -4.89 4.02
C LYS A 156 22.31 -5.72 2.73
N THR A 157 21.16 -5.64 2.06
CA THR A 157 20.88 -6.37 0.81
C THR A 157 20.68 -5.42 -0.37
N ARG A 158 19.96 -4.31 -0.17
CA ARG A 158 19.80 -3.22 -1.14
C ARG A 158 19.38 -1.94 -0.41
N SER A 159 19.78 -0.77 -0.91
CA SER A 159 19.33 0.52 -0.36
C SER A 159 17.81 0.55 -0.14
N LEU A 160 17.38 0.97 1.05
CA LEU A 160 15.97 1.20 1.38
C LEU A 160 15.32 2.19 0.40
N GLY A 161 16.06 3.22 -0.01
CA GLY A 161 15.67 4.21 -1.02
C GLY A 161 15.70 3.75 -2.48
N THR A 162 15.81 2.45 -2.79
CA THR A 162 15.81 1.96 -4.19
C THR A 162 14.56 2.37 -4.95
N GLN A 163 13.41 2.43 -4.28
CA GLN A 163 12.14 2.88 -4.84
C GLN A 163 11.97 4.41 -4.75
N GLY A 164 13.06 5.15 -4.58
CA GLY A 164 13.03 6.58 -4.30
C GLY A 164 12.53 6.88 -2.88
N ILE A 165 11.98 8.08 -2.69
CA ILE A 165 11.53 8.58 -1.39
C ILE A 165 10.49 7.68 -0.70
N ASN A 166 9.67 6.95 -1.48
CA ASN A 166 8.70 5.99 -0.97
C ASN A 166 9.32 4.91 -0.08
N GLY A 167 10.54 4.46 -0.39
CA GLY A 167 11.24 3.49 0.45
C GLY A 167 11.53 4.02 1.85
N TRP A 168 11.99 5.28 1.93
CA TRP A 168 12.29 5.95 3.19
C TRP A 168 11.03 6.30 3.99
N ILE A 169 10.01 6.84 3.33
CA ILE A 169 8.72 7.21 3.95
C ILE A 169 8.07 5.99 4.60
N TRP A 170 7.81 4.95 3.81
CA TRP A 170 7.13 3.76 4.33
C TRP A 170 8.01 2.94 5.27
N GLY A 171 9.33 3.03 5.12
CA GLY A 171 10.29 2.43 6.05
C GLY A 171 10.19 3.05 7.44
N LEU A 172 10.13 4.38 7.52
CA LEU A 172 9.97 5.10 8.78
C LEU A 172 8.60 4.85 9.41
N ILE A 173 7.51 4.93 8.62
CA ILE A 173 6.14 4.59 9.10
C ILE A 173 6.11 3.17 9.68
N THR A 174 6.68 2.19 8.98
CA THR A 174 6.71 0.79 9.42
C THR A 174 7.55 0.62 10.68
N LEU A 175 8.72 1.25 10.75
CA LEU A 175 9.60 1.19 11.90
C LEU A 175 8.95 1.80 13.16
N ASP A 176 8.13 2.82 12.95
CA ASP A 176 7.46 3.55 14.02
C ASP A 176 6.11 2.97 14.43
N SER A 177 5.59 2.00 13.67
CA SER A 177 4.27 1.41 13.87
C SER A 177 4.05 0.75 15.24
N LEU A 178 5.09 0.15 15.82
CA LEU A 178 5.16 -0.22 17.23
C LEU A 178 6.29 0.49 17.98
N ARG A 179 6.87 1.55 17.41
CA ARG A 179 8.09 2.19 17.93
C ARG A 179 9.20 1.16 18.14
N TYR A 180 9.55 0.44 17.06
CA TYR A 180 10.52 -0.64 17.14
C TYR A 180 11.92 -0.13 17.53
N ILE A 181 12.64 -0.89 18.33
CA ILE A 181 14.04 -0.62 18.68
C ILE A 181 14.91 -0.86 17.44
N VAL A 182 15.79 0.09 17.12
CA VAL A 182 16.81 -0.07 16.08
C VAL A 182 18.09 -0.57 16.76
N PRO A 183 18.63 -1.75 16.39
CA PRO A 183 19.89 -2.25 16.93
C PRO A 183 21.09 -1.35 16.57
N GLU A 184 22.14 -1.36 17.40
CA GLU A 184 23.37 -0.58 17.15
C GLU A 184 24.10 -0.97 15.85
N ASP A 185 23.94 -2.22 15.40
CA ASP A 185 24.55 -2.76 14.17
C ASP A 185 23.60 -2.75 12.96
N ALA A 186 22.48 -2.02 13.06
CA ALA A 186 21.60 -1.76 11.94
C ALA A 186 22.30 -1.00 10.81
N TYR A 187 21.84 -1.19 9.58
CA TYR A 187 22.39 -0.46 8.42
C TYR A 187 21.86 0.97 8.35
N ASP A 188 20.56 1.13 8.55
CA ASP A 188 19.84 2.41 8.58
C ASP A 188 19.28 2.66 9.99
N THR A 189 19.13 3.93 10.37
CA THR A 189 18.49 4.35 11.64
C THR A 189 17.31 5.28 11.35
N ARG A 190 16.51 5.61 12.37
CA ARG A 190 15.50 6.67 12.24
C ARG A 190 16.10 7.97 11.70
N ASN A 191 17.27 8.35 12.21
CA ASN A 191 17.97 9.54 11.76
C ASN A 191 18.40 9.47 10.29
N THR A 192 18.88 8.32 9.79
CA THR A 192 19.20 8.21 8.36
C THR A 192 17.95 8.27 7.49
N MET A 193 16.84 7.64 7.91
CA MET A 193 15.56 7.68 7.20
C MET A 193 14.97 9.08 7.16
N ILE A 194 14.94 9.79 8.31
CA ILE A 194 14.48 11.18 8.40
C ILE A 194 15.33 12.06 7.48
N GLU A 195 16.66 12.04 7.62
CA GLU A 195 17.55 12.88 6.81
C GLU A 195 17.37 12.62 5.31
N GLU A 196 17.20 11.36 4.88
CA GLU A 196 16.92 11.02 3.50
C GLU A 196 15.55 11.53 3.02
N ILE A 197 14.51 11.52 3.85
CA ILE A 197 13.24 12.17 3.50
C ILE A 197 13.46 13.67 3.33
N LEU A 198 14.03 14.36 4.33
CA LEU A 198 14.22 15.82 4.31
C LEU A 198 15.05 16.28 3.10
N LYS A 199 16.10 15.54 2.70
CA LYS A 199 16.91 15.82 1.51
C LYS A 199 16.13 15.88 0.20
N ASN A 200 15.01 15.17 0.11
CA ASN A 200 14.19 15.10 -1.10
C ASN A 200 13.09 16.18 -1.14
N GLN A 201 12.97 17.05 -0.13
CA GLN A 201 12.02 18.17 -0.16
C GLN A 201 12.32 19.08 -1.36
N LEU A 202 11.27 19.48 -2.07
CA LEU A 202 11.29 20.36 -3.23
C LEU A 202 11.48 21.83 -2.82
N GLN A 203 11.65 22.71 -3.81
CA GLN A 203 11.93 24.12 -3.56
C GLN A 203 10.75 24.88 -2.95
N ASP A 204 9.53 24.44 -3.26
CA ASP A 204 8.25 24.97 -2.78
C ASP A 204 7.83 24.37 -1.43
N GLY A 205 8.62 23.45 -0.86
CA GLY A 205 8.35 22.82 0.44
C GLY A 205 7.70 21.45 0.35
N GLY A 206 7.21 21.04 -0.82
CA GLY A 206 6.55 19.76 -1.02
C GLY A 206 7.51 18.61 -1.32
N PHE A 207 6.95 17.47 -1.69
CA PHE A 207 7.69 16.28 -2.09
C PHE A 207 7.09 15.67 -3.35
N SER A 208 7.88 14.87 -4.06
CA SER A 208 7.38 14.07 -5.18
C SER A 208 8.21 12.82 -5.36
N LEU A 209 7.69 11.86 -6.13
CA LEU A 209 8.39 10.60 -6.37
C LEU A 209 9.61 10.81 -7.28
N ASN A 210 9.42 11.48 -8.42
CA ASN A 210 10.43 11.68 -9.47
C ASN A 210 10.21 12.99 -10.26
N SER A 211 9.52 13.99 -9.69
CA SER A 211 9.17 15.25 -10.34
C SER A 211 9.84 16.44 -9.64
N SER A 212 9.91 17.59 -10.31
CA SER A 212 10.25 18.86 -9.66
C SER A 212 9.02 19.61 -9.15
N LEU A 213 7.83 19.10 -9.44
CA LEU A 213 6.56 19.64 -8.96
C LEU A 213 6.09 18.84 -7.74
N THR A 214 5.48 19.53 -6.79
CA THR A 214 4.84 18.92 -5.62
C THR A 214 3.76 17.93 -6.06
N ASP A 215 3.81 16.74 -5.48
CA ASP A 215 2.78 15.72 -5.60
C ASP A 215 2.08 15.60 -4.24
N PRO A 216 0.74 15.76 -4.17
CA PRO A 216 0.04 15.78 -2.90
C PRO A 216 0.13 14.45 -2.15
N ASP A 217 0.12 13.31 -2.86
CA ASP A 217 0.24 11.98 -2.25
C ASP A 217 1.59 11.82 -1.54
N ILE A 218 2.71 12.05 -2.25
CA ILE A 218 4.04 11.91 -1.68
C ILE A 218 4.28 12.94 -0.57
N THR A 219 3.78 14.16 -0.72
CA THR A 219 3.90 15.21 0.30
C THR A 219 3.17 14.83 1.57
N ALA A 220 1.92 14.37 1.45
CA ALA A 220 1.13 13.92 2.58
C ALA A 220 1.73 12.68 3.25
N MET A 221 2.19 11.68 2.47
CA MET A 221 2.86 10.50 3.04
C MET A 221 4.18 10.86 3.75
N ALA A 222 4.95 11.85 3.24
CA ALA A 222 6.13 12.35 3.92
C ALA A 222 5.78 13.00 5.27
N ILE A 223 4.70 13.80 5.31
CA ILE A 223 4.18 14.37 6.57
C ILE A 223 3.79 13.25 7.54
N GLN A 224 3.07 12.23 7.10
CA GLN A 224 2.69 11.09 7.93
C GLN A 224 3.91 10.40 8.58
N ALA A 225 4.99 10.22 7.82
CA ALA A 225 6.24 9.64 8.31
C ALA A 225 6.99 10.55 9.30
N LEU A 226 6.94 11.86 9.10
CA LEU A 226 7.66 12.85 9.89
C LEU A 226 6.89 13.32 11.14
N ALA A 227 5.56 13.18 11.16
CA ALA A 227 4.70 13.64 12.24
C ALA A 227 5.10 13.16 13.65
N PRO A 228 5.57 11.91 13.87
CA PRO A 228 6.06 11.48 15.19
C PRO A 228 7.24 12.30 15.73
N TYR A 229 7.96 13.02 14.86
CA TYR A 229 9.14 13.83 15.17
C TYR A 229 8.86 15.34 15.18
N TYR A 230 7.62 15.76 14.88
CA TYR A 230 7.23 17.18 14.80
C TYR A 230 7.50 17.95 16.11
N ASN A 231 7.41 17.27 17.26
CA ASN A 231 7.68 17.84 18.58
C ASN A 231 9.14 17.71 19.04
N SER A 232 10.06 17.31 18.16
CA SER A 232 11.50 17.27 18.43
C SER A 232 12.15 18.60 18.07
N GLU A 233 13.08 19.08 18.91
CA GLU A 233 13.94 20.23 18.59
C GLU A 233 15.25 19.81 17.89
N GLU A 234 15.39 18.53 17.55
CA GLU A 234 16.52 18.02 16.78
C GLU A 234 16.58 18.69 15.40
N THR A 235 17.80 19.06 14.98
CA THR A 235 18.04 19.69 13.68
C THR A 235 18.94 18.82 12.81
N TYR A 236 18.63 18.77 11.52
CA TYR A 236 19.32 17.97 10.53
C TYR A 236 20.06 18.90 9.57
N SER A 237 21.35 18.65 9.37
CA SER A 237 22.18 19.40 8.42
C SER A 237 22.48 18.55 7.20
N TYR A 238 21.86 18.87 6.06
CA TYR A 238 21.96 18.08 4.84
C TYR A 238 22.01 18.96 3.58
N LYS A 239 22.44 18.37 2.45
CA LYS A 239 22.35 19.00 1.14
C LYS A 239 21.00 18.70 0.50
N GLN A 240 20.13 19.71 0.39
CA GLN A 240 18.81 19.55 -0.23
C GLN A 240 18.96 19.35 -1.74
N LYS A 241 18.41 18.25 -2.28
CA LYS A 241 18.60 17.87 -3.69
C LYS A 241 18.01 18.88 -4.67
N ALA A 242 16.84 19.44 -4.35
CA ALA A 242 16.12 20.35 -5.24
C ALA A 242 16.80 21.71 -5.41
N ARG A 243 17.54 22.18 -4.40
CA ARG A 243 18.28 23.46 -4.42
C ARG A 243 19.78 23.30 -4.64
N ASP A 244 20.32 22.10 -4.45
CA ASP A 244 21.76 21.84 -4.38
C ASP A 244 22.47 22.64 -3.26
N GLU A 245 21.76 22.98 -2.18
CA GLU A 245 22.21 23.84 -1.09
C GLU A 245 22.32 23.08 0.24
N GLN A 246 23.27 23.50 1.08
CA GLN A 246 23.38 23.03 2.45
C GLN A 246 22.36 23.78 3.32
N VAL A 247 21.48 23.04 3.98
CA VAL A 247 20.48 23.59 4.90
C VAL A 247 20.61 22.93 6.27
N THR A 248 20.10 23.60 7.29
CA THR A 248 19.92 23.06 8.64
C THR A 248 18.49 23.34 9.06
N LYS A 249 17.69 22.30 9.28
CA LYS A 249 16.26 22.42 9.61
C LYS A 249 15.86 21.41 10.68
N ALA A 250 14.92 21.78 11.56
CA ALA A 250 14.15 20.83 12.35
C ALA A 250 13.07 20.16 11.49
N VAL A 251 12.56 19.00 11.93
CA VAL A 251 11.46 18.31 11.23
C VAL A 251 10.21 19.19 11.14
N ARG A 252 9.89 19.92 12.22
CA ARG A 252 8.74 20.84 12.27
C ARG A 252 8.75 21.86 11.13
N GLU A 253 9.89 22.47 10.84
CA GLU A 253 10.02 23.47 9.76
C GLU A 253 9.71 22.86 8.38
N VAL A 254 10.19 21.63 8.11
CA VAL A 254 9.94 20.93 6.85
C VAL A 254 8.46 20.53 6.72
N VAL A 255 7.86 20.07 7.82
CA VAL A 255 6.42 19.72 7.84
C VAL A 255 5.55 20.96 7.65
N ASP A 256 5.89 22.09 8.28
CA ASP A 256 5.16 23.35 8.14
C ASP A 256 5.17 23.86 6.68
N GLU A 257 6.33 23.85 6.03
CA GLU A 257 6.46 24.17 4.60
C GLU A 257 5.66 23.21 3.71
N ALA A 258 5.63 21.91 4.05
CA ALA A 258 4.86 20.91 3.31
C ALA A 258 3.34 21.11 3.47
N LEU A 259 2.87 21.52 4.66
CA LEU A 259 1.47 21.87 4.89
C LEU A 259 1.07 23.15 4.15
N GLU A 260 1.96 24.14 4.09
CA GLU A 260 1.74 25.40 3.37
C GLU A 260 1.47 25.11 1.88
N ILE A 261 2.37 24.38 1.21
CA ILE A 261 2.18 24.04 -0.20
C ILE A 261 0.96 23.15 -0.45
N LEU A 262 0.64 22.20 0.44
CA LEU A 262 -0.59 21.41 0.33
C LEU A 262 -1.84 22.30 0.40
N SER A 263 -1.87 23.26 1.33
CA SER A 263 -2.96 24.24 1.40
C SER A 263 -3.02 25.10 0.14
N GLU A 264 -1.90 25.49 -0.45
CA GLU A 264 -1.87 26.30 -1.67
C GLU A 264 -2.39 25.56 -2.91
N ILE A 265 -2.08 24.26 -3.05
CA ILE A 265 -2.46 23.47 -4.24
C ILE A 265 -3.81 22.76 -4.13
N GLN A 266 -4.47 22.81 -2.97
CA GLN A 266 -5.82 22.26 -2.79
C GLN A 266 -6.81 22.96 -3.74
N LEU A 267 -7.69 22.16 -4.36
CA LEU A 267 -8.66 22.64 -5.33
C LEU A 267 -9.87 23.32 -4.66
N GLU A 268 -10.60 24.10 -5.45
CA GLU A 268 -11.71 24.95 -4.98
C GLU A 268 -12.91 24.17 -4.41
N ASP A 269 -13.04 22.90 -4.75
CA ASP A 269 -14.07 21.99 -4.22
C ASP A 269 -13.58 21.11 -3.06
N GLY A 270 -12.37 21.40 -2.56
CA GLY A 270 -11.80 20.79 -1.37
C GLY A 270 -10.93 19.56 -1.62
N ASP A 271 -10.81 19.06 -2.85
CA ASP A 271 -9.98 17.90 -3.17
C ASP A 271 -8.56 18.25 -3.66
N PHE A 272 -7.82 17.24 -4.09
CA PHE A 272 -6.47 17.35 -4.64
C PHE A 272 -6.35 16.68 -6.01
N GLU A 273 -5.43 17.20 -6.83
CA GLU A 273 -5.03 16.57 -8.08
C GLU A 273 -3.59 16.04 -8.04
N SER A 274 -3.39 14.87 -8.63
CA SER A 274 -2.06 14.34 -8.96
C SER A 274 -2.06 13.96 -10.44
N TRP A 275 -0.95 14.21 -11.14
CA TRP A 275 -0.82 13.96 -12.58
C TRP A 275 -1.94 14.57 -13.44
N GLU A 276 -2.34 15.82 -13.13
CA GLU A 276 -3.43 16.53 -13.82
C GLU A 276 -4.79 15.80 -13.74
N ARG A 277 -4.98 15.02 -12.67
CA ARG A 277 -6.21 14.29 -12.37
C ARG A 277 -6.63 14.53 -10.92
N PRO A 278 -7.70 15.33 -10.71
CA PRO A 278 -8.40 15.35 -9.43
C PRO A 278 -8.83 13.94 -9.05
N ASN A 279 -8.50 13.50 -7.84
CA ASN A 279 -8.78 12.13 -7.42
C ASN A 279 -9.01 11.97 -5.92
N ALA A 280 -9.66 10.85 -5.57
CA ALA A 280 -10.01 10.54 -4.19
C ALA A 280 -8.79 10.19 -3.33
N GLU A 281 -7.81 9.50 -3.91
CA GLU A 281 -6.62 8.98 -3.21
C GLU A 281 -5.73 10.11 -2.67
N SER A 282 -5.43 11.12 -3.48
CA SER A 282 -4.62 12.28 -3.05
C SER A 282 -5.27 12.99 -1.86
N THR A 283 -6.58 13.19 -1.90
CA THR A 283 -7.32 13.83 -0.81
C THR A 283 -7.34 12.94 0.45
N ALA A 284 -7.48 11.63 0.28
CA ALA A 284 -7.40 10.67 1.38
C ALA A 284 -6.03 10.71 2.09
N GLN A 285 -4.92 10.80 1.34
CA GLN A 285 -3.58 10.94 1.93
C GLN A 285 -3.44 12.21 2.75
N VAL A 286 -3.95 13.34 2.24
CA VAL A 286 -3.90 14.63 2.96
C VAL A 286 -4.70 14.56 4.26
N ILE A 287 -5.89 13.95 4.25
CA ILE A 287 -6.66 13.73 5.49
C ILE A 287 -5.84 12.95 6.51
N VAL A 288 -5.20 11.84 6.11
CA VAL A 288 -4.37 11.04 7.03
C VAL A 288 -3.17 11.84 7.54
N ALA A 289 -2.56 12.70 6.73
CA ALA A 289 -1.47 13.58 7.16
C ALA A 289 -1.93 14.57 8.24
N LEU A 290 -3.06 15.24 8.03
CA LEU A 290 -3.61 16.20 8.98
C LEU A 290 -3.99 15.55 10.31
N THR A 291 -4.75 14.45 10.27
CA THR A 291 -5.17 13.74 11.48
C THR A 291 -3.99 13.16 12.25
N THR A 292 -2.91 12.76 11.57
CA THR A 292 -1.67 12.28 12.23
C THR A 292 -0.95 13.39 13.00
N LEU A 293 -1.03 14.63 12.53
CA LEU A 293 -0.54 15.82 13.24
C LEU A 293 -1.54 16.35 14.30
N GLY A 294 -2.73 15.77 14.37
CA GLY A 294 -3.81 16.25 15.21
C GLY A 294 -4.47 17.54 14.71
N ILE A 295 -4.41 17.80 13.41
CA ILE A 295 -5.11 18.88 12.71
C ILE A 295 -6.47 18.36 12.24
N ASP A 296 -7.53 19.11 12.52
CA ASP A 296 -8.90 18.74 12.13
C ASP A 296 -9.14 19.06 10.64
N PRO A 297 -9.36 18.06 9.78
CA PRO A 297 -9.54 18.26 8.34
C PRO A 297 -10.85 18.99 7.98
N LEU A 298 -11.78 19.14 8.93
CA LEU A 298 -13.07 19.80 8.69
C LEU A 298 -13.10 21.25 9.18
N THR A 299 -12.14 21.67 10.01
CA THR A 299 -12.16 23.01 10.61
C THR A 299 -10.89 23.83 10.42
N ASP A 300 -9.77 23.23 10.03
CA ASP A 300 -8.54 23.99 9.78
C ASP A 300 -8.74 24.89 8.55
N GLU A 301 -8.74 26.21 8.77
CA GLU A 301 -9.04 27.21 7.73
C GLU A 301 -8.08 27.15 6.53
N ARG A 302 -6.86 26.61 6.71
CA ARG A 302 -5.92 26.42 5.60
C ARG A 302 -6.48 25.44 4.56
N PHE A 303 -7.25 24.45 5.01
CA PHE A 303 -7.76 23.34 4.20
C PHE A 303 -9.26 23.45 3.85
N ILE A 304 -9.85 24.63 4.02
CA ILE A 304 -11.23 24.93 3.61
C ILE A 304 -11.20 25.87 2.40
N LYS A 305 -11.65 25.39 1.24
CA LYS A 305 -11.65 26.17 -0.02
C LYS A 305 -13.07 26.44 -0.49
N ASN A 306 -13.42 27.71 -0.67
CA ASN A 306 -14.78 28.16 -1.00
C ASN A 306 -15.90 27.59 -0.12
N GLY A 307 -15.59 27.29 1.14
CA GLY A 307 -16.53 26.67 2.09
C GLY A 307 -16.65 25.14 1.97
N ASN A 308 -15.86 24.50 1.10
CA ASN A 308 -15.75 23.06 0.99
C ASN A 308 -14.61 22.54 1.85
N THR A 309 -14.86 21.45 2.55
CA THR A 309 -13.89 20.70 3.36
C THR A 309 -13.22 19.60 2.53
N LEU A 310 -12.17 18.98 3.09
CA LEU A 310 -11.57 17.78 2.49
C LEU A 310 -12.57 16.61 2.37
N LEU A 311 -13.53 16.52 3.30
CA LEU A 311 -14.56 15.48 3.24
C LEU A 311 -15.56 15.74 2.11
N ASP A 312 -15.92 17.00 1.83
CA ASP A 312 -16.74 17.36 0.66
C ASP A 312 -16.01 16.95 -0.64
N GLY A 313 -14.69 17.24 -0.70
CA GLY A 313 -13.82 16.86 -1.81
C GLY A 313 -13.72 15.35 -2.05
N ILE A 314 -13.80 14.53 -0.98
CA ILE A 314 -13.83 13.06 -1.12
C ILE A 314 -15.22 12.54 -1.50
N VAL A 315 -16.27 13.04 -0.86
CA VAL A 315 -17.64 12.49 -0.99
C VAL A 315 -18.18 12.62 -2.42
N LYS A 316 -17.72 13.61 -3.20
CA LYS A 316 -18.10 13.71 -4.62
C LYS A 316 -17.72 12.46 -5.44
N TYR A 317 -16.68 11.74 -5.04
CA TYR A 317 -16.23 10.50 -5.67
C TYR A 317 -17.02 9.25 -5.24
N GLN A 318 -17.89 9.35 -4.23
CA GLN A 318 -18.73 8.22 -3.82
C GLN A 318 -19.76 7.89 -4.90
N ARG A 319 -20.03 6.61 -5.14
CA ARG A 319 -21.06 6.11 -6.05
C ARG A 319 -22.24 5.50 -5.29
N PRO A 320 -23.42 5.37 -5.92
CA PRO A 320 -24.60 4.79 -5.27
C PRO A 320 -24.43 3.34 -4.78
N ASP A 321 -23.40 2.64 -5.25
CA ASP A 321 -23.05 1.29 -4.80
C ASP A 321 -22.23 1.26 -3.50
N GLY A 322 -21.88 2.44 -2.96
CA GLY A 322 -21.11 2.62 -1.73
C GLY A 322 -19.60 2.76 -1.94
N GLY A 323 -19.08 2.36 -3.11
CA GLY A 323 -17.67 2.49 -3.44
C GLY A 323 -17.31 3.90 -3.93
N PHE A 324 -16.01 4.11 -4.15
CA PHE A 324 -15.44 5.37 -4.62
C PHE A 324 -14.76 5.18 -5.96
N ILE A 325 -15.00 6.08 -6.92
CA ILE A 325 -14.21 6.16 -8.15
C ILE A 325 -12.86 6.80 -7.84
N HIS A 326 -11.88 6.53 -8.71
CA HIS A 326 -10.60 7.24 -8.67
C HIS A 326 -10.76 8.73 -9.02
N SER A 327 -11.38 9.00 -10.17
CA SER A 327 -11.55 10.35 -10.72
C SER A 327 -12.81 10.40 -11.58
N GLU A 328 -13.46 11.56 -11.65
CA GLU A 328 -14.55 11.82 -12.62
C GLU A 328 -14.02 11.98 -14.06
N MET A 329 -12.70 12.05 -14.23
CA MET A 329 -12.04 12.17 -15.54
C MET A 329 -11.47 10.84 -16.00
N TYR A 330 -11.77 10.45 -17.24
CA TYR A 330 -11.19 9.25 -17.85
C TYR A 330 -9.70 9.48 -18.17
N ASP A 331 -8.86 8.52 -17.79
CA ASP A 331 -7.44 8.52 -18.12
C ASP A 331 -7.10 7.42 -19.15
N PRO A 332 -6.71 7.78 -20.39
CA PRO A 332 -6.24 6.82 -21.38
C PRO A 332 -4.99 6.04 -20.96
N GLU A 333 -4.16 6.58 -20.06
CA GLU A 333 -2.96 5.89 -19.55
C GLU A 333 -3.27 4.89 -18.43
N ASN A 334 -4.43 5.05 -17.79
CA ASN A 334 -4.99 4.11 -16.82
C ASN A 334 -6.39 3.65 -17.24
N PRO A 335 -6.51 2.84 -18.32
CA PRO A 335 -7.79 2.49 -18.91
C PRO A 335 -8.69 1.63 -18.00
N THR A 336 -8.12 1.08 -16.91
CA THR A 336 -8.85 0.33 -15.88
C THR A 336 -9.56 1.22 -14.86
N SER A 337 -9.26 2.52 -14.87
CA SER A 337 -9.89 3.50 -13.98
C SER A 337 -11.02 4.21 -14.72
N LEU A 338 -12.27 3.82 -14.41
CA LEU A 338 -13.45 4.33 -15.10
C LEU A 338 -14.19 5.36 -14.23
N PRO A 339 -14.62 6.51 -14.78
CA PRO A 339 -15.29 7.57 -14.02
C PRO A 339 -16.63 7.21 -13.38
N GLU A 340 -17.24 6.10 -13.78
CA GLU A 340 -18.56 5.69 -13.31
C GLU A 340 -18.53 4.37 -12.55
N GLU A 341 -17.35 3.75 -12.41
CA GLU A 341 -17.19 2.46 -11.74
C GLU A 341 -16.27 2.58 -10.54
N SER A 342 -16.80 2.23 -9.38
CA SER A 342 -16.05 2.22 -8.12
C SER A 342 -14.74 1.44 -8.26
N ASN A 343 -13.66 2.05 -7.81
CA ASN A 343 -12.30 1.55 -7.91
C ASN A 343 -11.86 0.98 -6.56
N SER A 344 -11.21 -0.19 -6.58
CA SER A 344 -10.76 -0.84 -5.34
C SER A 344 -9.76 0.02 -4.57
N MET A 345 -8.76 0.58 -5.24
CA MET A 345 -7.70 1.37 -4.60
C MET A 345 -8.24 2.69 -4.05
N ALA A 346 -9.09 3.39 -4.81
CA ALA A 346 -9.75 4.60 -4.33
C ALA A 346 -10.56 4.32 -3.06
N SER A 347 -11.38 3.27 -3.10
CA SER A 347 -12.20 2.86 -1.95
C SER A 347 -11.37 2.40 -0.75
N GLU A 348 -10.22 1.74 -0.97
CA GLU A 348 -9.25 1.35 0.07
C GLU A 348 -8.66 2.56 0.78
N GLN A 349 -8.21 3.55 0.00
CA GLN A 349 -7.57 4.73 0.55
C GLN A 349 -8.57 5.63 1.28
N VAL A 350 -9.76 5.79 0.72
CA VAL A 350 -10.85 6.49 1.41
C VAL A 350 -11.25 5.75 2.70
N LEU A 351 -11.33 4.42 2.69
CA LEU A 351 -11.65 3.63 3.88
C LEU A 351 -10.69 3.95 5.03
N TYR A 352 -9.37 3.82 4.83
CA TYR A 352 -8.45 4.08 5.94
C TYR A 352 -8.37 5.57 6.31
N ALA A 353 -8.66 6.50 5.38
CA ALA A 353 -8.72 7.92 5.69
C ALA A 353 -9.91 8.26 6.61
N LEU A 354 -11.09 7.70 6.32
CA LEU A 354 -12.27 7.78 7.18
C LEU A 354 -12.00 7.16 8.55
N VAL A 355 -11.32 6.01 8.60
CA VAL A 355 -10.87 5.41 9.87
C VAL A 355 -9.89 6.32 10.60
N SER A 356 -8.98 6.99 9.89
CA SER A 356 -8.07 7.94 10.51
C SER A 356 -8.80 9.16 11.11
N MET A 357 -9.84 9.67 10.45
CA MET A 357 -10.71 10.72 10.99
C MET A 357 -11.48 10.24 12.22
N TYR A 358 -12.08 9.06 12.17
CA TYR A 358 -12.76 8.46 13.32
C TYR A 358 -11.83 8.38 14.52
N ARG A 359 -10.62 7.86 14.32
CA ARG A 359 -9.61 7.74 15.38
C ARG A 359 -9.20 9.09 15.95
N PHE A 360 -9.07 10.11 15.09
CA PHE A 360 -8.79 11.48 15.51
C PHE A 360 -9.89 12.07 16.40
N TYR A 361 -11.16 11.98 15.98
CA TYR A 361 -12.28 12.54 16.75
C TYR A 361 -12.51 11.84 18.10
N GLU A 362 -12.20 10.54 18.17
CA GLU A 362 -12.29 9.76 19.40
C GLU A 362 -11.04 9.86 20.30
N GLY A 363 -9.98 10.51 19.83
CA GLY A 363 -8.73 10.64 20.59
C GLY A 363 -7.96 9.32 20.74
N TYR A 364 -8.13 8.40 19.79
CA TYR A 364 -7.30 7.19 19.69
C TYR A 364 -5.94 7.49 19.07
N ARG A 365 -5.04 6.51 19.12
CA ARG A 365 -3.74 6.58 18.42
C ARG A 365 -3.93 6.80 16.93
N THR A 366 -2.94 7.38 16.25
CA THR A 366 -3.01 7.61 14.80
C THR A 366 -3.14 6.32 14.00
N LEU A 367 -3.49 6.41 12.72
CA LEU A 367 -3.79 5.25 11.87
C LEU A 367 -2.68 4.19 11.91
N TYR A 368 -1.42 4.63 11.79
CA TYR A 368 -0.24 3.75 11.73
C TYR A 368 0.46 3.53 13.07
N ASP A 369 -0.08 4.00 14.20
CA ASP A 369 0.43 3.67 15.53
C ASP A 369 -0.35 2.48 16.11
N PHE A 370 0.17 1.27 15.88
CA PHE A 370 -0.47 -0.02 16.21
C PHE A 370 -0.30 -0.45 17.66
N ARG A 371 0.33 0.37 18.49
CA ARG A 371 0.47 0.11 19.94
C ARG A 371 -0.93 0.03 20.57
N GLU A 372 -1.00 -0.61 21.74
CA GLU A 372 -2.22 -0.58 22.55
C GLU A 372 -2.69 0.86 22.79
N GLU A 373 -4.00 1.11 22.69
CA GLU A 373 -4.55 2.45 22.91
C GLU A 373 -4.16 2.99 24.28
N MET A 374 -4.03 4.31 24.37
CA MET A 374 -3.61 4.97 25.60
C MET A 374 -4.56 4.66 26.75
N SER A 375 -4.00 4.37 27.93
CA SER A 375 -4.81 4.20 29.14
C SER A 375 -5.49 5.53 29.50
N PRO A 376 -6.63 5.50 30.22
CA PRO A 376 -7.30 6.71 30.69
C PRO A 376 -6.38 7.66 31.47
N GLU A 377 -5.44 7.11 32.24
CA GLU A 377 -4.45 7.89 32.99
C GLU A 377 -3.48 8.63 32.07
N LEU A 378 -2.96 7.96 31.03
CA LEU A 378 -2.07 8.57 30.05
C LEU A 378 -2.80 9.63 29.21
N THR A 379 -4.01 9.33 28.74
CA THR A 379 -4.85 10.28 28.01
C THR A 379 -5.13 11.52 28.85
N ASN A 380 -5.47 11.37 30.13
CA ASN A 380 -5.68 12.50 31.02
C ASN A 380 -4.39 13.31 31.26
N LYS A 381 -3.23 12.65 31.34
CA LYS A 381 -1.93 13.32 31.48
C LYS A 381 -1.62 14.18 30.25
N ILE A 382 -1.75 13.62 29.05
CA ILE A 382 -1.56 14.33 27.78
C ILE A 382 -2.51 15.53 27.69
N LYS A 383 -3.80 15.32 27.98
CA LYS A 383 -4.81 16.38 28.01
C LYS A 383 -4.42 17.51 28.97
N THR A 384 -4.02 17.18 30.20
CA THR A 384 -3.63 18.18 31.21
C THR A 384 -2.43 19.02 30.74
N VAL A 385 -1.46 18.40 30.07
CA VAL A 385 -0.31 19.13 29.51
C VAL A 385 -0.76 20.05 28.37
N LYS A 386 -1.60 19.57 27.44
CA LYS A 386 -2.16 20.40 26.36
C LYS A 386 -2.91 21.62 26.90
N GLU A 387 -3.81 21.41 27.87
CA GLU A 387 -4.55 22.50 28.54
C GLU A 387 -3.60 23.47 29.25
N SER A 388 -2.52 22.98 29.85
CA SER A 388 -1.52 23.84 30.49
C SER A 388 -0.76 24.71 29.47
N ILE A 389 -0.46 24.16 28.29
CA ILE A 389 0.17 24.91 27.19
C ILE A 389 -0.79 26.00 26.69
N GLU A 390 -2.09 25.73 26.58
CA GLU A 390 -3.10 26.73 26.17
C GLU A 390 -3.20 27.94 27.12
N THR A 391 -2.74 27.81 28.37
CA THR A 391 -2.70 28.94 29.31
C THR A 391 -1.52 29.89 29.11
N ILE A 392 -0.54 29.53 28.27
CA ILE A 392 0.61 30.38 27.98
C ILE A 392 0.15 31.55 27.11
N PRO A 393 0.43 32.81 27.50
CA PRO A 393 0.09 33.98 26.69
C PRO A 393 0.76 33.95 25.31
N ASP A 394 0.10 34.49 24.29
CA ASP A 394 0.68 34.61 22.93
C ASP A 394 1.94 35.49 22.90
N VAL A 395 2.02 36.46 23.80
CA VAL A 395 3.19 37.31 24.00
C VAL A 395 3.65 37.14 25.43
N VAL A 396 4.82 36.54 25.60
CA VAL A 396 5.38 36.19 26.91
C VAL A 396 6.38 37.24 27.40
N ASP A 397 6.47 37.40 28.72
CA ASP A 397 7.52 38.19 29.36
C ASP A 397 8.17 37.45 30.55
N GLU A 398 9.13 38.08 31.22
CA GLU A 398 9.88 37.45 32.33
C GLU A 398 8.99 37.00 33.49
N THR A 399 7.77 37.54 33.64
CA THR A 399 6.84 37.10 34.69
C THR A 399 6.21 35.73 34.37
N ASP A 400 6.15 35.33 33.10
CA ASP A 400 5.62 34.05 32.65
C ASP A 400 6.64 32.90 32.76
N LYS A 401 7.92 33.22 32.96
CA LYS A 401 9.02 32.24 32.96
C LYS A 401 8.76 31.05 33.89
N ALA A 402 8.29 31.31 35.12
CA ALA A 402 8.03 30.26 36.09
C ALA A 402 6.85 29.35 35.68
N LEU A 403 5.84 29.90 34.99
CA LEU A 403 4.75 29.13 34.41
C LEU A 403 5.29 28.24 33.29
N ILE A 404 6.02 28.81 32.33
CA ILE A 404 6.53 28.09 31.16
C ILE A 404 7.49 26.97 31.57
N GLU A 405 8.41 27.21 32.52
CA GLU A 405 9.28 26.15 33.06
C GLU A 405 8.50 25.03 33.76
N LYS A 406 7.37 25.36 34.41
CA LYS A 406 6.49 24.36 35.02
C LYS A 406 5.76 23.54 33.95
N VAL A 407 5.24 24.18 32.91
CA VAL A 407 4.59 23.49 31.78
C VAL A 407 5.59 22.60 31.05
N PHE A 408 6.82 23.07 30.82
CA PHE A 408 7.88 22.29 30.21
C PHE A 408 8.27 21.07 31.05
N ARG A 409 8.37 21.20 32.38
CA ARG A 409 8.56 20.05 33.28
C ARG A 409 7.43 19.02 33.16
N ALA A 410 6.18 19.47 33.08
CA ALA A 410 5.04 18.58 32.89
C ALA A 410 5.06 17.88 31.52
N TYR A 411 5.54 18.57 30.47
CA TYR A 411 5.80 17.97 29.16
C TYR A 411 6.88 16.90 29.22
N LEU A 412 8.01 17.16 29.89
CA LEU A 412 9.09 16.18 30.06
C LEU A 412 8.65 14.94 30.84
N ASP A 413 7.69 15.08 31.75
CA ASP A 413 7.12 13.95 32.48
C ASP A 413 6.30 13.02 31.58
N VAL A 414 5.79 13.47 30.43
CA VAL A 414 5.09 12.60 29.45
C VAL A 414 6.09 11.62 28.86
N PRO A 415 5.79 10.30 28.81
CA PRO A 415 6.66 9.31 28.18
C PRO A 415 7.06 9.75 26.77
N ILE A 416 8.34 9.58 26.43
CA ILE A 416 8.94 10.19 25.24
C ILE A 416 8.25 9.75 23.94
N GLU A 417 7.87 8.47 23.87
CA GLU A 417 7.16 7.83 22.79
C GLU A 417 5.70 8.33 22.60
N GLU A 418 5.20 9.14 23.54
CA GLU A 418 3.87 9.75 23.53
C GLU A 418 3.89 11.27 23.33
N ARG A 419 5.06 11.91 23.37
CA ARG A 419 5.18 13.37 23.27
C ARG A 419 4.70 13.92 21.93
N SER A 420 4.64 13.11 20.87
CA SER A 420 4.05 13.47 19.58
C SER A 420 2.55 13.80 19.66
N TYR A 421 1.84 13.31 20.70
CA TYR A 421 0.42 13.61 20.91
C TYR A 421 0.16 14.93 21.65
N ILE A 422 1.22 15.65 22.06
CA ILE A 422 1.12 17.02 22.57
C ILE A 422 1.09 17.99 21.38
N VAL A 423 -0.02 17.97 20.64
CA VAL A 423 -0.16 18.62 19.32
C VAL A 423 0.06 20.14 19.32
N ASN A 424 -0.07 20.80 20.48
CA ASN A 424 0.16 22.23 20.65
C ASN A 424 1.55 22.58 21.22
N TYR A 425 2.48 21.63 21.24
CA TYR A 425 3.83 21.80 21.80
C TYR A 425 4.62 22.97 21.16
N GLN A 426 4.36 23.31 19.88
CA GLN A 426 5.00 24.45 19.23
C GLN A 426 4.80 25.77 19.99
N HIS A 427 3.63 25.97 20.61
CA HIS A 427 3.36 27.15 21.43
C HIS A 427 4.29 27.24 22.64
N LEU A 428 4.50 26.10 23.32
CA LEU A 428 5.46 25.98 24.42
C LEU A 428 6.89 26.22 23.94
N ALA A 429 7.30 25.61 22.83
CA ALA A 429 8.65 25.75 22.29
C ALA A 429 8.98 27.21 21.91
N ASN A 430 8.02 27.91 21.29
CA ASN A 430 8.17 29.33 20.94
C ASN A 430 8.28 30.21 22.19
N ALA A 431 7.39 30.02 23.17
CA ALA A 431 7.45 30.74 24.44
C ALA A 431 8.77 30.53 25.19
N MET A 432 9.29 29.30 25.19
CA MET A 432 10.61 28.99 25.75
C MET A 432 11.74 29.73 25.01
N LYS A 433 11.70 29.74 23.67
CA LYS A 433 12.68 30.42 22.84
C LYS A 433 12.70 31.93 23.10
N ASP A 434 11.53 32.56 23.20
CA ASP A 434 11.38 34.01 23.41
C ASP A 434 11.93 34.46 24.78
N LEU A 435 11.86 33.60 25.80
CA LEU A 435 12.42 33.84 27.13
C LEU A 435 13.83 33.26 27.33
N GLY A 436 14.43 32.68 26.30
CA GLY A 436 15.75 32.04 26.37
C GLY A 436 15.82 30.87 27.37
N ILE A 437 14.70 30.16 27.58
CA ILE A 437 14.65 28.95 28.40
C ILE A 437 15.25 27.80 27.59
N PRO A 438 16.32 27.13 28.07
CA PRO A 438 16.92 26.01 27.34
C PRO A 438 15.92 24.85 27.21
N ASN A 439 15.78 24.34 25.99
CA ASN A 439 15.04 23.10 25.77
C ASN A 439 15.96 21.91 26.01
N THR A 440 15.62 21.08 27.01
CA THR A 440 16.37 19.89 27.41
C THR A 440 15.66 18.59 27.03
N SER A 441 14.64 18.62 26.17
CA SER A 441 13.98 17.40 25.70
C SER A 441 14.92 16.57 24.82
N GLU A 442 14.86 15.26 24.98
CA GLU A 442 15.68 14.32 24.23
C GLU A 442 15.24 14.23 22.75
N PRO A 443 16.18 13.95 21.82
CA PRO A 443 15.85 13.66 20.43
C PRO A 443 14.91 12.45 20.32
N LEU A 444 13.73 12.64 19.71
CA LEU A 444 12.72 11.58 19.58
C LEU A 444 13.21 10.43 18.69
N SER A 445 13.99 10.74 17.66
CA SER A 445 14.61 9.79 16.72
C SER A 445 15.48 8.73 17.39
N GLU A 446 16.17 9.08 18.49
CA GLU A 446 17.09 8.19 19.19
C GLU A 446 16.42 7.50 20.39
N SER A 447 15.34 8.07 20.90
CA SER A 447 14.86 7.75 22.25
C SER A 447 13.46 7.16 22.31
N MET A 448 12.70 7.13 21.21
CA MET A 448 11.31 6.66 21.21
C MET A 448 11.14 5.13 21.08
N GLY A 449 12.21 4.38 20.81
CA GLY A 449 12.15 2.94 20.60
C GLY A 449 11.84 2.16 21.88
N ILE A 450 10.80 1.33 21.87
CA ILE A 450 10.33 0.60 23.07
C ILE A 450 10.07 -0.90 22.82
N HIS A 451 9.79 -1.33 21.59
CA HIS A 451 9.48 -2.74 21.29
C HIS A 451 10.56 -3.41 20.43
N SER A 452 11.01 -4.60 20.80
CA SER A 452 11.85 -5.45 19.92
C SER A 452 11.02 -6.33 18.98
N GLY A 453 9.72 -6.45 19.26
CA GLY A 453 8.74 -7.26 18.54
C GLY A 453 7.37 -7.05 19.18
N GLY A 454 6.30 -7.56 18.57
CA GLY A 454 4.96 -7.46 19.14
C GLY A 454 3.84 -7.52 18.11
N THR A 455 2.64 -7.82 18.60
CA THR A 455 1.42 -7.83 17.82
C THR A 455 0.77 -6.45 17.77
N GLY A 456 -0.01 -6.17 16.72
CA GLY A 456 -0.82 -4.96 16.67
C GLY A 456 -2.10 -5.05 17.50
N SER A 457 -2.62 -3.90 17.92
CA SER A 457 -3.88 -3.79 18.67
C SER A 457 -5.11 -3.96 17.76
N THR A 458 -5.93 -4.98 18.03
CA THR A 458 -7.22 -5.26 17.37
C THR A 458 -8.39 -5.05 18.34
N MET A 459 -8.77 -3.79 18.54
CA MET A 459 -9.93 -3.42 19.35
C MET A 459 -11.05 -2.90 18.44
N SER A 460 -12.26 -3.47 18.56
CA SER A 460 -13.43 -2.90 17.89
C SER A 460 -13.77 -1.54 18.48
N LEU A 461 -13.60 -0.48 17.69
CA LEU A 461 -13.86 0.89 18.12
C LEU A 461 -15.34 1.27 18.01
N ILE A 462 -16.14 0.48 17.29
CA ILE A 462 -17.58 0.69 17.13
C ILE A 462 -18.34 0.02 18.30
N ASN A 463 -17.92 -1.20 18.69
CA ASN A 463 -18.66 -2.01 19.66
C ASN A 463 -17.91 -2.25 20.99
N ASN A 464 -16.70 -1.71 21.17
CA ASN A 464 -15.84 -1.87 22.36
C ASN A 464 -15.68 -3.33 22.83
N GLN A 465 -15.66 -4.27 21.88
CA GLN A 465 -15.43 -5.68 22.14
C GLN A 465 -14.16 -6.14 21.43
N LYS A 466 -13.36 -6.97 22.11
CA LYS A 466 -12.29 -7.70 21.47
C LYS A 466 -12.90 -8.82 20.64
N ALA A 467 -12.45 -9.00 19.40
CA ALA A 467 -12.87 -10.11 18.56
C ALA A 467 -12.70 -11.44 19.33
N LYS A 468 -13.73 -12.28 19.31
CA LYS A 468 -13.65 -13.61 19.93
C LYS A 468 -12.98 -14.57 18.97
N THR A 469 -11.75 -14.95 19.27
CA THR A 469 -11.12 -16.09 18.60
C THR A 469 -11.67 -17.40 19.17
N ASP A 470 -12.33 -18.20 18.32
CA ASP A 470 -12.63 -19.59 18.67
C ASP A 470 -11.34 -20.40 18.59
N THR A 471 -10.86 -20.83 19.75
CA THR A 471 -9.59 -21.56 19.86
C THR A 471 -9.76 -23.07 19.66
N LEU A 472 -10.99 -23.60 19.63
CA LEU A 472 -11.23 -25.02 19.44
C LEU A 472 -11.37 -25.38 17.95
N PHE A 473 -10.91 -26.57 17.59
CA PHE A 473 -11.27 -27.17 16.30
C PHE A 473 -12.66 -27.79 16.42
N SER A 474 -13.63 -27.20 15.73
CA SER A 474 -15.07 -27.44 15.90
C SER A 474 -15.64 -28.48 14.93
N GLU A 475 -16.89 -28.90 15.16
CA GLU A 475 -17.65 -29.75 14.21
C GLU A 475 -17.86 -29.07 12.85
N GLU A 476 -17.89 -27.75 12.79
CA GLU A 476 -17.96 -27.02 11.53
C GLU A 476 -16.64 -27.11 10.76
N ASP A 477 -15.51 -27.00 11.46
CA ASP A 477 -14.19 -27.16 10.85
C ASP A 477 -14.00 -28.58 10.31
N ILE A 478 -14.47 -29.59 11.04
CA ILE A 478 -14.47 -30.99 10.56
C ILE A 478 -15.29 -31.11 9.28
N LYS A 479 -16.48 -30.50 9.21
CA LYS A 479 -17.29 -30.51 7.99
C LYS A 479 -16.52 -29.88 6.82
N LYS A 480 -15.88 -28.74 7.03
CA LYS A 480 -15.03 -28.07 6.02
C LYS A 480 -13.92 -29.00 5.52
N VAL A 481 -13.26 -29.75 6.41
CA VAL A 481 -12.27 -30.78 6.01
C VAL A 481 -12.92 -31.88 5.18
N THR A 482 -14.07 -32.42 5.59
CA THR A 482 -14.72 -33.57 4.94
C THR A 482 -15.26 -33.28 3.54
N ILE A 483 -15.55 -32.01 3.21
CA ILE A 483 -16.02 -31.62 1.88
C ILE A 483 -14.88 -31.34 0.90
N LEU A 484 -13.62 -31.30 1.36
CA LEU A 484 -12.47 -31.09 0.49
C LEU A 484 -12.31 -32.27 -0.48
N PRO A 485 -12.13 -32.02 -1.79
CA PRO A 485 -12.00 -33.09 -2.77
C PRO A 485 -10.70 -33.89 -2.58
N ASP A 486 -10.72 -35.16 -3.01
CA ASP A 486 -9.52 -36.01 -3.04
C ASP A 486 -8.50 -35.52 -4.08
N GLU A 487 -9.00 -35.12 -5.24
CA GLU A 487 -8.27 -34.39 -6.28
C GLU A 487 -8.29 -32.89 -5.95
N ILE A 488 -7.32 -32.47 -5.15
CA ILE A 488 -7.19 -31.08 -4.68
C ILE A 488 -6.54 -30.19 -5.75
N THR A 489 -7.05 -28.98 -5.91
CA THR A 489 -6.53 -27.91 -6.78
C THR A 489 -6.10 -26.71 -5.94
N THR A 490 -5.44 -25.71 -6.53
CA THR A 490 -5.03 -24.51 -5.76
C THR A 490 -6.20 -23.60 -5.38
N GLU A 491 -7.43 -23.91 -5.79
CA GLU A 491 -8.66 -23.23 -5.37
C GLU A 491 -8.83 -23.33 -3.84
N TYR A 492 -8.58 -24.50 -3.28
CA TYR A 492 -8.78 -24.79 -1.86
C TYR A 492 -7.62 -24.34 -0.98
N TYR A 493 -6.65 -23.60 -1.53
CA TYR A 493 -5.42 -23.24 -0.83
C TYR A 493 -5.70 -22.49 0.47
N VAL A 494 -6.47 -21.41 0.41
CA VAL A 494 -6.81 -20.59 1.59
C VAL A 494 -7.48 -21.45 2.66
N GLU A 495 -8.49 -22.26 2.27
CA GLU A 495 -9.24 -23.09 3.20
C GLU A 495 -8.35 -24.12 3.91
N VAL A 496 -7.51 -24.83 3.15
CA VAL A 496 -6.59 -25.82 3.71
C VAL A 496 -5.57 -25.17 4.64
N ILE A 497 -4.98 -24.02 4.26
CA ILE A 497 -3.99 -23.33 5.10
C ILE A 497 -4.64 -22.83 6.40
N SER A 498 -5.82 -22.21 6.32
CA SER A 498 -6.57 -21.76 7.51
C SER A 498 -6.91 -22.93 8.45
N LEU A 499 -7.37 -24.06 7.90
CA LEU A 499 -7.70 -25.24 8.71
C LEU A 499 -6.48 -25.89 9.35
N ILE A 500 -5.34 -25.93 8.64
CA ILE A 500 -4.07 -26.40 9.21
C ILE A 500 -3.67 -25.51 10.39
N ASP A 501 -3.66 -24.20 10.19
CA ASP A 501 -3.22 -23.25 11.22
C ASP A 501 -4.13 -23.32 12.46
N LYS A 502 -5.45 -23.27 12.25
CA LYS A 502 -6.43 -23.41 13.34
C LYS A 502 -6.23 -24.71 14.10
N LEU A 503 -6.09 -25.85 13.40
CA LEU A 503 -5.92 -27.15 14.05
C LEU A 503 -4.57 -27.28 14.78
N GLN A 504 -3.49 -26.68 14.27
CA GLN A 504 -2.18 -26.69 14.91
C GLN A 504 -2.17 -25.92 16.24
N HIS A 505 -2.94 -24.84 16.33
CA HIS A 505 -3.04 -24.02 17.54
C HIS A 505 -4.19 -24.44 18.48
N ALA A 506 -5.07 -25.35 18.04
CA ALA A 506 -6.22 -25.76 18.82
C ALA A 506 -5.85 -26.61 20.05
N PRO A 507 -6.41 -26.35 21.24
CA PRO A 507 -6.17 -27.17 22.44
C PRO A 507 -6.57 -28.65 22.26
N ASN A 508 -7.54 -28.94 21.39
CA ASN A 508 -8.01 -30.28 21.05
C ASN A 508 -7.34 -30.89 19.80
N GLN A 509 -6.20 -30.35 19.36
CA GLN A 509 -5.44 -30.86 18.20
C GLN A 509 -5.22 -32.39 18.23
N LYS A 510 -4.91 -32.94 19.42
CA LYS A 510 -4.60 -34.37 19.62
C LYS A 510 -5.75 -35.30 19.20
N ASP A 511 -6.99 -34.82 19.25
CA ASP A 511 -8.15 -35.61 18.88
C ASP A 511 -8.28 -35.75 17.34
N TYR A 512 -7.61 -34.88 16.58
CA TYR A 512 -7.74 -34.75 15.13
C TYR A 512 -6.40 -34.82 14.39
N GLU A 513 -5.37 -35.46 14.96
CA GLU A 513 -4.05 -35.64 14.32
C GLU A 513 -4.13 -36.24 12.91
N HIS A 514 -5.11 -37.12 12.68
CA HIS A 514 -5.35 -37.73 11.38
C HIS A 514 -5.82 -36.71 10.32
N LEU A 515 -6.66 -35.74 10.70
CA LEU A 515 -7.11 -34.65 9.82
C LEU A 515 -5.96 -33.70 9.51
N LEU A 516 -5.14 -33.37 10.52
CA LEU A 516 -3.96 -32.52 10.31
C LEU A 516 -3.01 -33.15 9.28
N LYS A 517 -2.76 -34.46 9.38
CA LYS A 517 -1.92 -35.17 8.41
C LYS A 517 -2.52 -35.19 7.01
N ASP A 518 -3.83 -35.38 6.88
CA ASP A 518 -4.52 -35.33 5.58
C ASP A 518 -4.42 -33.93 4.94
N LEU A 519 -4.69 -32.88 5.72
CA LEU A 519 -4.55 -31.49 5.27
C LEU A 519 -3.12 -31.17 4.84
N GLN A 520 -2.10 -31.62 5.59
CA GLN A 520 -0.69 -31.45 5.20
C GLN A 520 -0.37 -32.12 3.86
N VAL A 521 -0.89 -33.33 3.61
CA VAL A 521 -0.74 -34.00 2.32
C VAL A 521 -1.43 -33.23 1.20
N LYS A 522 -2.63 -32.67 1.45
CA LYS A 522 -3.33 -31.81 0.48
C LYS A 522 -2.54 -30.52 0.20
N LYS A 523 -1.97 -29.88 1.23
CA LYS A 523 -1.06 -28.73 1.07
C LYS A 523 0.13 -29.06 0.18
N GLU A 524 0.85 -30.15 0.45
CA GLU A 524 2.00 -30.57 -0.36
C GLU A 524 1.64 -30.83 -1.83
N LYS A 525 0.43 -31.34 -2.11
CA LYS A 525 -0.06 -31.52 -3.48
C LYS A 525 -0.30 -30.16 -4.16
N MET A 526 -0.96 -29.22 -3.48
CA MET A 526 -1.20 -27.88 -4.04
C MET A 526 0.10 -27.12 -4.28
N GLU A 527 1.08 -27.21 -3.38
CA GLU A 527 2.40 -26.60 -3.57
C GLU A 527 3.11 -27.15 -4.82
N LYS A 528 2.93 -28.43 -5.16
CA LYS A 528 3.46 -29.00 -6.41
C LYS A 528 2.76 -28.45 -7.64
N ILE A 529 1.45 -28.20 -7.56
CA ILE A 529 0.70 -27.56 -8.65
C ILE A 529 1.16 -26.11 -8.82
N GLU A 530 1.34 -25.36 -7.73
CA GLU A 530 1.88 -23.98 -7.77
C GLU A 530 3.27 -23.92 -8.41
N MET A 531 4.19 -24.80 -8.02
CA MET A 531 5.52 -24.89 -8.63
C MET A 531 5.47 -25.22 -10.12
N GLU A 532 4.51 -26.05 -10.54
CA GLU A 532 4.32 -26.38 -11.96
C GLU A 532 3.79 -25.18 -12.75
N ILE A 533 2.81 -24.44 -12.21
CA ILE A 533 2.31 -23.18 -12.78
C ILE A 533 3.45 -22.17 -12.92
N GLU A 534 4.25 -21.98 -11.88
CA GLU A 534 5.40 -21.07 -11.90
C GLU A 534 6.43 -21.49 -12.96
N SER A 535 6.73 -22.79 -13.05
CA SER A 535 7.62 -23.31 -14.08
C SER A 535 7.08 -23.08 -15.49
N ILE A 536 5.78 -23.28 -15.73
CA ILE A 536 5.13 -22.98 -17.01
C ILE A 536 5.25 -21.48 -17.33
N ASN A 537 4.96 -20.61 -16.36
CA ASN A 537 5.05 -19.15 -16.53
C ASN A 537 6.48 -18.71 -16.87
N ASN A 538 7.49 -19.30 -16.21
CA ASN A 538 8.89 -19.03 -16.50
C ASN A 538 9.29 -19.49 -17.92
N ASP A 539 8.84 -20.66 -18.37
CA ASP A 539 9.11 -21.14 -19.73
C ASP A 539 8.45 -20.23 -20.79
N ILE A 540 7.21 -19.78 -20.54
CA ILE A 540 6.53 -18.81 -21.41
C ILE A 540 7.33 -17.51 -21.50
N LEU A 541 7.71 -16.95 -20.35
CA LEU A 541 8.43 -15.68 -20.28
C LEU A 541 9.81 -15.74 -20.96
N GLN A 542 10.55 -16.84 -20.78
CA GLN A 542 11.93 -16.95 -21.27
C GLN A 542 12.04 -17.41 -22.73
N HIS A 543 11.06 -18.15 -23.23
CA HIS A 543 11.19 -18.87 -24.49
C HIS A 543 10.06 -18.64 -25.48
N VAL A 544 8.89 -18.20 -25.02
CA VAL A 544 7.75 -17.89 -25.88
C VAL A 544 7.62 -16.39 -26.08
N TYR A 545 7.89 -15.57 -25.06
CA TYR A 545 7.76 -14.13 -25.16
C TYR A 545 9.04 -13.44 -25.69
N PRO A 546 8.94 -12.55 -26.70
CA PRO A 546 7.75 -12.26 -27.51
C PRO A 546 7.52 -13.33 -28.60
N PHE A 547 6.26 -13.77 -28.81
CA PHE A 547 5.95 -14.91 -29.70
C PHE A 547 6.37 -14.68 -31.17
N GLN A 548 6.58 -13.42 -31.55
CA GLN A 548 7.10 -12.99 -32.85
C GLN A 548 8.52 -13.50 -33.11
N GLU A 549 9.27 -13.91 -32.09
CA GLU A 549 10.61 -14.48 -32.22
C GLU A 549 10.63 -16.01 -32.30
N VAL A 550 9.54 -16.68 -31.89
CA VAL A 550 9.42 -18.14 -31.89
C VAL A 550 9.64 -18.75 -33.28
N SER A 551 10.41 -19.83 -33.34
CA SER A 551 10.82 -20.51 -34.57
C SER A 551 10.44 -22.00 -34.57
N LEU A 552 10.73 -22.70 -35.67
CA LEU A 552 10.53 -24.15 -35.76
C LEU A 552 11.41 -24.97 -34.81
N LYS A 553 12.48 -24.38 -34.24
CA LYS A 553 13.33 -25.07 -33.26
C LYS A 553 12.62 -25.21 -31.91
N ASP A 554 11.72 -24.29 -31.62
CA ASP A 554 11.04 -24.15 -30.33
C ASP A 554 9.76 -24.99 -30.27
N LYS A 555 9.40 -25.63 -31.39
CA LYS A 555 8.21 -26.50 -31.53
C LYS A 555 8.03 -27.44 -30.36
N LYS A 556 9.07 -28.19 -30.01
CA LYS A 556 8.99 -29.21 -28.95
C LYS A 556 8.69 -28.58 -27.59
N LEU A 557 9.27 -27.42 -27.32
CA LEU A 557 9.05 -26.71 -26.06
C LEU A 557 7.62 -26.17 -25.98
N VAL A 558 7.12 -25.55 -27.05
CA VAL A 558 5.73 -25.06 -27.13
C VAL A 558 4.74 -26.21 -26.94
N GLU A 559 4.95 -27.35 -27.61
CA GLU A 559 4.12 -28.56 -27.42
C GLU A 559 4.16 -29.05 -25.96
N GLN A 560 5.33 -29.05 -25.32
CA GLN A 560 5.48 -29.45 -23.90
C GLN A 560 4.75 -28.49 -22.95
N ILE A 561 4.79 -27.18 -23.20
CA ILE A 561 4.06 -26.18 -22.41
C ILE A 561 2.55 -26.44 -22.52
N ILE A 562 2.04 -26.70 -23.73
CA ILE A 562 0.62 -27.00 -23.97
C ILE A 562 0.19 -28.28 -23.24
N GLU A 563 0.97 -29.35 -23.33
CA GLU A 563 0.69 -30.61 -22.63
C GLU A 563 0.61 -30.41 -21.11
N ARG A 564 1.58 -29.70 -20.52
CA ARG A 564 1.62 -29.40 -19.08
C ARG A 564 0.45 -28.53 -18.64
N TYR A 565 0.10 -27.50 -19.42
CA TYR A 565 -1.06 -26.64 -19.17
C TYR A 565 -2.38 -27.42 -19.14
N HIS A 566 -2.56 -28.38 -20.06
CA HIS A 566 -3.79 -29.18 -20.10
C HIS A 566 -3.93 -30.23 -18.99
N VAL A 567 -2.86 -30.50 -18.23
CA VAL A 567 -2.92 -31.33 -17.02
C VAL A 567 -3.50 -30.56 -15.83
N LEU A 568 -3.36 -29.22 -15.82
CA LEU A 568 -3.88 -28.35 -14.77
C LEU A 568 -5.42 -28.33 -14.78
N SER A 569 -6.02 -28.12 -13.60
CA SER A 569 -7.46 -27.88 -13.50
C SER A 569 -7.86 -26.56 -14.19
N PRO A 570 -9.12 -26.36 -14.60
CA PRO A 570 -9.56 -25.08 -15.17
C PRO A 570 -9.28 -23.88 -14.26
N TYR A 571 -9.37 -24.07 -12.95
CA TYR A 571 -9.04 -23.02 -11.98
C TYR A 571 -7.54 -22.70 -12.00
N ASP A 572 -6.68 -23.73 -12.01
CA ASP A 572 -5.22 -23.58 -12.03
C ASP A 572 -4.70 -23.03 -13.37
N GLN A 573 -5.36 -23.36 -14.48
CA GLN A 573 -5.07 -22.82 -15.82
C GLN A 573 -5.19 -21.30 -15.89
N ASN A 574 -6.13 -20.70 -15.14
CA ASN A 574 -6.32 -19.25 -15.09
C ASN A 574 -5.14 -18.53 -14.39
N LYS A 575 -4.30 -19.25 -13.66
CA LYS A 575 -3.09 -18.70 -13.02
C LYS A 575 -1.86 -18.71 -13.92
N VAL A 576 -1.96 -19.31 -15.12
CA VAL A 576 -0.89 -19.29 -16.13
C VAL A 576 -0.93 -17.97 -16.90
N GLN A 577 0.15 -17.20 -16.79
CA GLN A 577 0.28 -15.87 -17.37
C GLN A 577 0.62 -15.95 -18.86
N SER A 578 0.02 -15.04 -19.65
CA SER A 578 0.30 -14.89 -21.09
C SER A 578 0.18 -16.18 -21.92
N TYR A 579 -0.70 -17.11 -21.53
CA TYR A 579 -0.90 -18.36 -22.27
C TYR A 579 -1.37 -18.12 -23.72
N GLU A 580 -2.06 -17.02 -24.01
CA GLU A 580 -2.44 -16.61 -25.37
C GLU A 580 -1.22 -16.52 -26.30
N ASP A 581 -0.04 -16.14 -25.79
CA ASP A 581 1.20 -16.11 -26.59
C ASP A 581 1.68 -17.51 -26.97
N VAL A 582 1.41 -18.52 -26.14
CA VAL A 582 1.66 -19.94 -26.45
C VAL A 582 0.77 -20.39 -27.61
N GLU A 583 -0.52 -20.06 -27.57
CA GLU A 583 -1.47 -20.39 -28.66
C GLU A 583 -1.07 -19.71 -29.98
N LYS A 584 -0.64 -18.44 -29.91
CA LYS A 584 -0.10 -17.69 -31.07
C LYS A 584 1.19 -18.32 -31.59
N ALA A 585 2.10 -18.72 -30.70
CA ALA A 585 3.35 -19.38 -31.03
C ALA A 585 3.11 -20.73 -31.74
N GLU A 586 2.20 -21.55 -31.23
CA GLU A 586 1.80 -22.82 -31.84
C GLU A 586 1.25 -22.61 -33.25
N THR A 587 0.33 -21.66 -33.42
CA THR A 587 -0.27 -21.31 -34.71
C THR A 587 0.80 -20.89 -35.72
N LYS A 588 1.78 -20.09 -35.29
CA LYS A 588 2.90 -19.64 -36.11
C LYS A 588 3.79 -20.81 -36.52
N ILE A 589 4.15 -21.70 -35.59
CA ILE A 589 4.92 -22.91 -35.87
C ILE A 589 4.21 -23.76 -36.93
N HIS A 590 2.91 -24.02 -36.76
CA HIS A 590 2.11 -24.76 -37.73
C HIS A 590 2.11 -24.09 -39.11
N SER A 591 2.01 -22.76 -39.17
CA SER A 591 2.11 -22.00 -40.42
C SER A 591 3.48 -22.17 -41.10
N MET A 592 4.57 -22.07 -40.35
CA MET A 592 5.93 -22.27 -40.87
C MET A 592 6.16 -23.69 -41.39
N ILE A 593 5.60 -24.71 -40.72
CA ILE A 593 5.65 -26.10 -41.19
C ILE A 593 4.93 -26.23 -42.52
N ARG A 594 3.69 -25.72 -42.62
CA ARG A 594 2.91 -25.74 -43.87
C ARG A 594 3.64 -25.04 -45.02
N ALA A 595 4.26 -23.89 -44.76
CA ALA A 595 5.03 -23.15 -45.75
C ALA A 595 6.25 -23.95 -46.25
N ARG A 596 7.00 -24.61 -45.35
CA ARG A 596 8.11 -25.50 -45.74
C ARG A 596 7.64 -26.68 -46.58
N ILE A 597 6.54 -27.33 -46.19
CA ILE A 597 5.96 -28.44 -46.96
C ILE A 597 5.57 -27.97 -48.37
N MET A 598 4.87 -26.83 -48.48
CA MET A 598 4.51 -26.23 -49.77
C MET A 598 5.75 -25.93 -50.62
N THR A 599 6.82 -25.41 -50.01
CA THR A 599 8.07 -25.07 -50.72
C THR A 599 8.74 -26.34 -51.27
N VAL A 600 8.81 -27.41 -50.46
CA VAL A 600 9.35 -28.71 -50.90
C VAL A 600 8.51 -29.28 -52.04
N LEU A 601 7.19 -29.22 -51.94
CA LEU A 601 6.27 -29.68 -53.00
C LEU A 601 6.47 -28.89 -54.30
N ILE A 602 6.59 -27.56 -54.24
CA ILE A 602 6.85 -26.71 -55.41
C ILE A 602 8.19 -27.06 -56.04
N CYS A 603 9.26 -27.19 -55.24
CA CYS A 603 10.58 -27.61 -55.73
C CYS A 603 10.52 -28.97 -56.45
N LEU A 604 9.76 -29.91 -55.90
CA LEU A 604 9.59 -31.25 -56.46
C LEU A 604 8.82 -31.21 -57.80
N VAL A 605 7.76 -30.40 -57.90
CA VAL A 605 7.03 -30.15 -59.15
C VAL A 605 7.94 -29.50 -60.20
N VAL A 606 8.74 -28.50 -59.82
CA VAL A 606 9.69 -27.83 -60.73
C VAL A 606 10.76 -28.81 -61.23
N MET A 607 11.28 -29.69 -60.37
CA MET A 607 12.22 -30.74 -60.77
C MET A 607 11.59 -31.73 -61.75
N ILE A 608 10.36 -32.19 -61.49
CA ILE A 608 9.63 -33.09 -62.40
C ILE A 608 9.38 -32.42 -63.75
N MET A 609 8.91 -31.17 -63.76
CA MET A 609 8.67 -30.39 -64.98
C MET A 609 9.96 -30.18 -65.78
N SER A 610 11.07 -29.88 -65.10
CA SER A 610 12.39 -29.73 -65.73
C SER A 610 12.87 -31.05 -66.33
N ALA A 611 12.72 -32.17 -65.63
CA ALA A 611 13.04 -33.49 -66.14
C ALA A 611 12.18 -33.86 -67.37
N LEU A 612 10.88 -33.57 -67.35
CA LEU A 612 9.97 -33.76 -68.48
C LEU A 612 10.36 -32.91 -69.70
N LEU A 613 10.77 -31.65 -69.47
CA LEU A 613 11.28 -30.77 -70.53
C LEU A 613 12.58 -31.31 -71.14
N ILE A 614 13.51 -31.81 -70.31
CA ILE A 614 14.75 -32.44 -70.79
C ILE A 614 14.46 -33.70 -71.61
N VAL A 615 13.53 -34.55 -71.16
CA VAL A 615 13.10 -35.75 -71.89
C VAL A 615 12.47 -35.36 -73.23
N ARG A 616 11.54 -34.40 -73.24
CA ARG A 616 10.93 -33.87 -74.47
C ARG A 616 11.96 -33.26 -75.42
N TYR A 617 12.94 -32.53 -74.90
CA TYR A 617 14.02 -31.96 -75.68
C TYR A 617 14.92 -33.04 -76.31
N LYS A 618 15.31 -34.06 -75.55
CA LYS A 618 16.07 -35.21 -76.06
C LYS A 618 15.29 -35.97 -77.14
N LYS A 619 13.99 -36.20 -76.94
CA LYS A 619 13.11 -36.83 -77.92
C LYS A 619 13.00 -36.01 -79.21
N ARG A 620 12.73 -34.70 -79.13
CA ARG A 620 12.73 -33.79 -80.29
C ARG A 620 14.08 -33.73 -81.01
N LYS A 621 15.20 -33.79 -80.28
CA LYS A 621 16.54 -33.83 -80.88
C LYS A 621 16.81 -35.14 -81.62
N GLN A 622 16.33 -36.27 -81.09
CA GLN A 622 16.36 -37.57 -81.80
C GLN A 622 15.46 -37.56 -83.03
N GLU A 623 14.23 -37.05 -82.93
CA GLU A 623 13.31 -36.91 -84.08
C GLU A 623 13.90 -36.00 -85.17
N LYS A 624 14.56 -34.89 -84.79
CA LYS A 624 15.31 -34.05 -85.75
C LYS A 624 16.48 -34.79 -86.39
N LYS A 625 17.24 -35.60 -85.64
CA LYS A 625 18.31 -36.45 -86.20
C LYS A 625 17.73 -37.49 -87.18
N ILE A 626 16.61 -38.12 -86.83
CA ILE A 626 15.92 -39.09 -87.69
C ILE A 626 15.39 -38.43 -88.97
N ARG A 627 14.74 -37.27 -88.87
CA ARG A 627 14.32 -36.49 -90.05
C ARG A 627 15.49 -36.08 -90.94
N LYS A 628 16.60 -35.62 -90.35
CA LYS A 628 17.81 -35.28 -91.11
C LYS A 628 18.40 -36.48 -91.85
N MET A 629 18.38 -37.67 -91.23
CA MET A 629 18.78 -38.94 -91.87
C MET A 629 17.79 -39.43 -92.94
N MET A 630 16.52 -39.01 -92.90
CA MET A 630 15.55 -39.31 -93.96
C MET A 630 15.62 -38.32 -95.12
N ASP A 631 15.90 -37.04 -94.86
CA ASP A 631 16.10 -36.02 -95.90
C ASP A 631 17.42 -36.22 -96.67
N GLU A 632 18.44 -36.87 -96.08
CA GLU A 632 19.68 -37.30 -96.75
C GLU A 632 19.53 -38.59 -97.59
N ARG A 633 18.33 -39.20 -97.64
CA ARG A 633 18.01 -40.42 -98.43
C ARG A 633 17.06 -40.18 -99.62
N TYR A 634 16.71 -38.92 -99.90
CA TYR A 634 16.12 -38.47 -101.16
C TYR A 634 17.12 -37.57 -101.88
#